data_AF-A0A8S2A5C8-F1
#
_entry.id   AF-A0A8S2A5C8-F1
#
_cell.length_a   1.000
_cell.length_b   1.000
_cell.length_c   1.000
_cell.angle_alpha   90.00
_cell.angle_beta   90.00
_cell.angle_gamma   90.00
#
_symmetry.space_group_name_H-M   'P 1'
#
loop_
_entity.id
_entity.type
_entity.pdbx_description
1 polymer ?
#
loop_
_entity_poly.entity_id
_entity_poly.type
_entity_poly.pdbx_seq_one_letter_code
_entity_poly.pdbx_strand_id
1 'polypeptide(L)'
;MTGKQRASKLRQHQAKPRATEKSTPLDALPRDVISKIIGIVGQTSRADVSNCLLTCKEIGKSVDDVQVFKKLELRMLQRQPLLAVGNYTDLMMKCLIHANPSAHYVQGVLEYFYYDNTIAGLHFLEKAANAPSPINEAIYLTGMINLCSGEFEIGKKHIDHLLRNTNESVVEECWEKIKTALHGIGILRKQEYINSLWAMMPPYMCNINDMKNTCEKCFHYKLMVKFVFMM
;
A
#
# COMPACT_ATOMS: atom_id res chain seq x y z
N MET A 1 -32.09 77.47 29.79
CA MET A 1 -32.09 76.15 30.44
C MET A 1 -33.43 75.48 30.12
N THR A 2 -33.65 74.90 28.94
CA THR A 2 -33.30 73.51 28.51
C THR A 2 -33.64 72.47 29.59
N GLY A 3 -34.49 71.45 29.38
CA GLY A 3 -34.92 70.86 28.12
C GLY A 3 -36.12 69.91 28.26
N LYS A 4 -36.64 69.57 27.08
CA LYS A 4 -37.86 68.80 26.78
C LYS A 4 -37.65 67.30 26.97
N GLN A 5 -38.73 66.62 27.37
CA GLN A 5 -38.94 65.17 27.30
C GLN A 5 -38.66 64.63 25.89
N ARG A 6 -38.05 63.44 25.80
CA ARG A 6 -38.17 62.54 24.64
C ARG A 6 -38.10 61.08 25.06
N ALA A 7 -39.18 60.36 24.76
CA ALA A 7 -39.32 58.92 24.86
C ALA A 7 -38.30 58.20 23.95
N SER A 8 -37.59 57.22 24.51
CA SER A 8 -36.67 56.35 23.77
C SER A 8 -37.43 55.16 23.17
N LYS A 9 -37.55 55.15 21.84
CA LYS A 9 -38.06 54.01 21.06
C LYS A 9 -37.10 52.82 21.13
N LEU A 10 -37.69 51.64 21.29
CA LEU A 10 -37.09 50.32 21.11
C LEU A 10 -36.30 50.20 19.79
N ARG A 11 -35.14 49.56 19.85
CA ARG A 11 -34.60 48.73 18.76
C ARG A 11 -34.18 47.38 19.34
N GLN A 12 -35.08 46.41 19.25
CA GLN A 12 -34.72 45.00 19.38
C GLN A 12 -33.79 44.66 18.22
N HIS A 13 -32.52 44.39 18.51
CA HIS A 13 -31.64 43.70 17.56
C HIS A 13 -32.16 42.27 17.42
N GLN A 14 -32.92 42.02 16.36
CA GLN A 14 -33.23 40.67 15.92
C GLN A 14 -31.89 39.96 15.65
N ALA A 15 -31.61 38.92 16.42
CA ALA A 15 -30.54 37.98 16.12
C ALA A 15 -30.82 37.36 14.74
N LYS A 16 -29.88 37.57 13.81
CA LYS A 16 -29.90 36.98 12.48
C LYS A 16 -30.01 35.45 12.63
N PRO A 17 -30.98 34.78 11.99
CA PRO A 17 -31.07 33.32 12.07
C PRO A 17 -29.76 32.71 11.60
N ARG A 18 -29.18 31.83 12.43
CA ARG A 18 -28.03 31.01 12.05
C ARG A 18 -28.47 30.18 10.85
N ALA A 19 -27.86 30.42 9.69
CA ALA A 19 -28.16 29.64 8.50
C ALA A 19 -27.99 28.16 8.85
N THR A 20 -29.07 27.40 8.77
CA THR A 20 -29.02 25.94 8.85
C THR A 20 -28.14 25.46 7.71
N GLU A 21 -26.96 24.93 8.04
CA GLU A 21 -26.09 24.25 7.08
C GLU A 21 -26.94 23.20 6.36
N LYS A 22 -27.17 23.41 5.06
CA LYS A 22 -27.83 22.42 4.22
C LYS A 22 -26.88 21.24 4.10
N SER A 23 -27.25 20.11 4.69
CA SER A 23 -26.49 18.87 4.53
C SER A 23 -26.35 18.56 3.03
N THR A 24 -25.12 18.43 2.55
CA THR A 24 -24.90 18.10 1.14
C THR A 24 -25.15 16.60 0.93
N PRO A 25 -25.50 16.14 -0.29
CA PRO A 25 -25.70 14.71 -0.57
C PRO A 25 -24.47 13.84 -0.26
N LEU A 26 -23.29 14.45 -0.21
CA LEU A 26 -22.03 13.81 0.20
C LEU A 26 -21.99 13.46 1.69
N ASP A 27 -22.73 14.20 2.54
CA ASP A 27 -22.80 13.99 4.00
C ASP A 27 -23.50 12.67 4.36
N ALA A 28 -24.30 12.13 3.43
CA ALA A 28 -25.02 10.87 3.59
C ALA A 28 -24.19 9.64 3.15
N LEU A 29 -23.02 9.85 2.54
CA LEU A 29 -22.23 8.74 2.04
C LEU A 29 -21.48 8.03 3.18
N PRO A 30 -21.46 6.68 3.17
CA PRO A 30 -20.60 5.92 4.05
C PRO A 30 -19.12 6.28 3.85
N ARG A 31 -18.33 6.30 4.94
CA ARG A 31 -16.91 6.70 4.93
C ARG A 31 -16.03 5.82 4.02
N ASP A 32 -16.38 4.55 3.87
CA ASP A 32 -15.75 3.61 2.95
C ASP A 32 -15.95 4.00 1.48
N VAL A 33 -17.12 4.57 1.14
CA VAL A 33 -17.40 5.11 -0.21
C VAL A 33 -16.57 6.35 -0.46
N ILE A 34 -16.45 7.25 0.52
CA ILE A 34 -15.58 8.45 0.42
C ILE A 34 -14.12 8.04 0.23
N SER A 35 -13.63 7.08 1.02
CA SER A 35 -12.26 6.55 0.91
C SER A 35 -11.99 5.97 -0.48
N LYS A 36 -12.96 5.26 -1.05
CA LYS A 36 -12.87 4.69 -2.40
C LYS A 36 -12.86 5.78 -3.48
N ILE A 37 -13.66 6.82 -3.35
CA ILE A 37 -13.66 7.97 -4.27
C ILE A 37 -12.29 8.65 -4.26
N ILE A 38 -11.75 8.98 -3.08
CA ILE A 38 -10.42 9.59 -2.95
C ILE A 38 -9.35 8.65 -3.54
N GLY A 39 -9.47 7.34 -3.30
CA GLY A 39 -8.57 6.32 -3.87
C GLY A 39 -8.61 6.28 -5.40
N ILE A 40 -9.79 6.43 -6.01
CA ILE A 40 -9.96 6.50 -7.47
C ILE A 40 -9.38 7.82 -8.02
N VAL A 41 -9.67 8.95 -7.38
CA VAL A 41 -9.13 10.26 -7.77
C VAL A 41 -7.60 10.29 -7.64
N GLY A 42 -7.06 9.65 -6.59
CA GLY A 42 -5.62 9.48 -6.39
C GLY A 42 -4.95 8.57 -7.39
N GLN A 43 -5.70 7.67 -8.03
CA GLN A 43 -5.20 6.87 -9.14
C GLN A 43 -5.09 7.66 -10.45
N THR A 44 -5.67 8.86 -10.56
CA THR A 44 -5.62 9.65 -11.79
C THR A 44 -4.79 10.91 -11.66
N SER A 45 -4.78 11.58 -10.50
CA SER A 45 -4.05 12.85 -10.35
C SER A 45 -3.85 13.27 -8.90
N ARG A 46 -2.61 13.62 -8.54
CA ARG A 46 -2.28 14.29 -7.27
C ARG A 46 -3.03 15.61 -7.11
N ALA A 47 -3.12 16.39 -8.20
CA ALA A 47 -3.81 17.68 -8.19
C ALA A 47 -5.30 17.49 -7.93
N ASP A 48 -5.90 16.43 -8.48
CA ASP A 48 -7.33 16.16 -8.28
C ASP A 48 -7.62 15.67 -6.88
N VAL A 49 -6.70 14.93 -6.24
CA VAL A 49 -6.82 14.63 -4.81
C VAL A 49 -6.77 15.93 -4.02
N SER A 50 -5.75 16.76 -4.24
CA SER A 50 -5.64 18.06 -3.55
C SER A 50 -6.89 18.92 -3.76
N ASN A 51 -7.39 18.99 -4.99
CA ASN A 51 -8.60 19.74 -5.33
C ASN A 51 -9.83 19.13 -4.67
N CYS A 52 -9.98 17.80 -4.65
CA CYS A 52 -11.09 17.10 -4.00
C CYS A 52 -11.10 17.36 -2.49
N LEU A 53 -9.92 17.34 -1.85
CA LEU A 53 -9.71 17.66 -0.44
C LEU A 53 -10.03 19.13 -0.12
N LEU A 54 -9.63 20.06 -1.00
CA LEU A 54 -9.79 21.51 -0.78
C LEU A 54 -11.21 22.01 -1.10
N THR A 55 -11.87 21.42 -2.10
CA THR A 55 -13.18 21.90 -2.58
C THR A 55 -14.35 21.38 -1.78
N CYS A 56 -14.27 20.16 -1.26
CA CYS A 56 -15.32 19.59 -0.43
C CYS A 56 -14.90 19.62 1.04
N LYS A 57 -15.44 20.58 1.80
CA LYS A 57 -15.17 20.75 3.24
C LYS A 57 -15.41 19.47 4.05
N GLU A 58 -16.35 18.63 3.64
CA GLU A 58 -16.69 17.38 4.34
C GLU A 58 -15.77 16.22 3.96
N ILE A 59 -15.31 16.15 2.71
CA ILE A 59 -14.19 15.27 2.32
C ILE A 59 -12.93 15.73 3.07
N GLY A 60 -12.64 17.03 3.11
CA GLY A 60 -11.54 17.60 3.89
C GLY A 60 -11.61 17.25 5.37
N LYS A 61 -12.79 17.36 6.02
CA LYS A 61 -13.00 16.97 7.43
C LYS A 61 -12.89 15.46 7.67
N SER A 62 -13.37 14.64 6.73
CA SER A 62 -13.25 13.18 6.81
C SER A 62 -11.85 12.67 6.46
N VAL A 63 -10.99 13.50 5.88
CA VAL A 63 -9.59 13.14 5.61
C VAL A 63 -8.71 13.26 6.86
N ASP A 64 -9.12 14.02 7.87
CA ASP A 64 -8.55 13.89 9.21
C ASP A 64 -9.03 12.60 9.93
N ASP A 65 -9.95 11.84 9.33
CA ASP A 65 -10.39 10.55 9.85
C ASP A 65 -9.33 9.48 9.51
N VAL A 66 -8.74 8.93 10.58
CA VAL A 66 -7.83 7.78 10.58
C VAL A 66 -8.28 6.66 9.63
N GLN A 67 -9.59 6.46 9.47
CA GLN A 67 -10.13 5.39 8.62
C GLN A 67 -9.90 5.61 7.12
N VAL A 68 -9.84 6.86 6.64
CA VAL A 68 -9.67 7.15 5.21
C VAL A 68 -8.27 6.73 4.77
N PHE A 69 -7.24 7.24 5.44
CA PHE A 69 -5.85 6.90 5.10
C PHE A 69 -5.55 5.43 5.34
N LYS A 70 -6.14 4.80 6.35
CA LYS A 70 -5.97 3.36 6.61
C LYS A 70 -6.53 2.48 5.47
N LYS A 71 -7.60 2.91 4.79
CA LYS A 71 -8.30 2.13 3.76
C LYS A 71 -8.04 2.61 2.33
N LEU A 72 -7.30 3.69 2.15
CA LEU A 72 -7.03 4.27 0.83
C LEU A 72 -6.31 3.25 -0.08
N GLU A 73 -6.88 3.00 -1.26
CA GLU A 73 -6.27 2.12 -2.25
C GLU A 73 -5.18 2.86 -3.04
N LEU A 74 -3.93 2.39 -2.96
CA LEU A 74 -2.77 3.00 -3.64
C LEU A 74 -2.34 2.22 -4.88
N ARG A 75 -3.29 1.68 -5.67
CA ARG A 75 -3.01 0.74 -6.78
C ARG A 75 -1.93 1.22 -7.75
N MET A 76 -1.95 2.51 -8.10
CA MET A 76 -0.93 3.09 -8.99
C MET A 76 0.47 2.98 -8.37
N LEU A 77 0.61 3.37 -7.10
CA LEU A 77 1.89 3.33 -6.40
C LEU A 77 2.32 1.89 -6.08
N GLN A 78 1.39 0.97 -5.83
CA GLN A 78 1.71 -0.45 -5.70
C GLN A 78 2.26 -1.04 -7.01
N ARG A 79 1.67 -0.64 -8.15
CA ARG A 79 2.11 -1.07 -9.48
C ARG A 79 3.43 -0.42 -9.90
N GLN A 80 3.68 0.82 -9.48
CA GLN A 80 4.91 1.56 -9.80
C GLN A 80 5.41 2.37 -8.60
N PRO A 81 6.05 1.71 -7.60
CA PRO A 81 6.54 2.34 -6.38
C PRO A 81 7.46 3.54 -6.61
N LEU A 82 8.27 3.50 -7.68
CA LEU A 82 9.19 4.58 -8.03
C LEU A 82 8.47 5.93 -8.24
N LEU A 83 7.19 5.95 -8.59
CA LEU A 83 6.40 7.18 -8.68
C LEU A 83 6.29 7.91 -7.34
N ALA A 84 6.40 7.21 -6.21
CA ALA A 84 6.37 7.81 -4.88
C ALA A 84 7.70 8.49 -4.49
N VAL A 85 8.77 8.31 -5.26
CA VAL A 85 10.04 9.01 -5.03
C VAL A 85 9.90 10.44 -5.56
N GLY A 86 10.03 11.42 -4.67
CA GLY A 86 9.89 12.85 -5.00
C GLY A 86 8.45 13.32 -5.29
N ASN A 87 7.49 12.41 -5.45
CA ASN A 87 6.06 12.73 -5.58
C ASN A 87 5.25 12.00 -4.51
N TYR A 88 4.03 12.48 -4.22
CA TYR A 88 3.13 11.85 -3.25
C TYR A 88 3.68 11.66 -1.82
N THR A 89 4.77 12.34 -1.45
CA THR A 89 5.44 12.20 -0.14
C THR A 89 4.50 12.45 1.04
N ASP A 90 3.71 13.54 0.99
CA ASP A 90 2.74 13.85 2.05
C ASP A 90 1.65 12.78 2.18
N LEU A 91 1.19 12.26 1.04
CA LEU A 91 0.16 11.21 1.00
C LEU A 91 0.71 9.91 1.60
N MET A 92 1.90 9.50 1.18
CA MET A 92 2.59 8.32 1.69
C MET A 92 2.83 8.42 3.20
N MET A 93 3.31 9.56 3.69
CA MET A 93 3.53 9.79 5.12
C MET A 93 2.24 9.62 5.92
N LYS A 94 1.13 10.23 5.50
CA LYS A 94 -0.17 10.08 6.16
C LYS A 94 -0.64 8.62 6.15
N CYS A 95 -0.58 7.96 5.01
CA CYS A 95 -0.96 6.55 4.90
C CYS A 95 -0.11 5.62 5.79
N LEU A 96 1.21 5.87 5.90
CA LEU A 96 2.11 5.12 6.77
C LEU A 96 1.76 5.33 8.27
N ILE A 97 1.54 6.58 8.70
CA ILE A 97 1.13 6.90 10.08
C ILE A 97 -0.14 6.14 10.46
N HIS A 98 -1.08 5.98 9.52
CA HIS A 98 -2.35 5.29 9.74
C HIS A 98 -2.30 3.77 9.43
N ALA A 99 -1.10 3.19 9.34
CA ALA A 99 -0.91 1.75 9.12
C ALA A 99 -1.60 1.19 7.86
N ASN A 100 -1.63 1.97 6.78
CA ASN A 100 -2.16 1.53 5.49
C ASN A 100 -1.28 0.40 4.90
N PRO A 101 -1.82 -0.79 4.58
CA PRO A 101 -1.03 -1.91 4.07
C PRO A 101 -0.38 -1.64 2.71
N SER A 102 -1.09 -0.95 1.80
CA SER A 102 -0.55 -0.58 0.48
C SER A 102 0.62 0.37 0.60
N ALA A 103 0.56 1.35 1.52
CA ALA A 103 1.67 2.27 1.75
C ALA A 103 2.88 1.56 2.37
N HIS A 104 2.64 0.63 3.30
CA HIS A 104 3.70 -0.23 3.86
C HIS A 104 4.36 -1.07 2.77
N TYR A 105 3.59 -1.67 1.87
CA TYR A 105 4.13 -2.42 0.74
C TYR A 105 5.01 -1.52 -0.17
N VAL A 106 4.49 -0.36 -0.59
CA VAL A 106 5.23 0.57 -1.46
C VAL A 106 6.52 1.04 -0.81
N GLN A 107 6.47 1.43 0.48
CA GLN A 107 7.67 1.82 1.22
C GLN A 107 8.66 0.66 1.34
N GLY A 108 8.17 -0.55 1.62
CA GLY A 108 9.02 -1.74 1.73
C GLY A 108 9.76 -2.07 0.44
N VAL A 109 9.10 -1.97 -0.72
CA VAL A 109 9.76 -2.15 -2.02
C VAL A 109 10.83 -1.08 -2.25
N LEU A 110 10.54 0.20 -1.96
CA LEU A 110 11.52 1.28 -2.14
C LEU A 110 12.72 1.15 -1.20
N GLU A 111 12.49 0.94 0.09
CA GLU A 111 13.57 0.75 1.06
C GLU A 111 14.44 -0.45 0.68
N TYR A 112 13.84 -1.59 0.32
CA TYR A 112 14.60 -2.80 0.03
C TYR A 112 15.38 -2.73 -1.28
N PHE A 113 14.73 -2.31 -2.38
CA PHE A 113 15.29 -2.43 -3.73
C PHE A 113 15.87 -1.13 -4.29
N TYR A 114 15.38 0.03 -3.86
CA TYR A 114 15.81 1.32 -4.39
C TYR A 114 16.82 2.02 -3.48
N TYR A 115 16.59 2.02 -2.16
CA TYR A 115 17.48 2.62 -1.17
C TYR A 115 18.51 1.65 -0.58
N ASP A 116 18.43 0.36 -0.90
CA ASP A 116 19.27 -0.72 -0.36
C ASP A 116 19.25 -0.84 1.17
N ASN A 117 18.19 -0.34 1.80
CA ASN A 117 17.93 -0.44 3.23
C ASN A 117 17.14 -1.72 3.52
N THR A 118 17.84 -2.84 3.40
CA THR A 118 17.26 -4.21 3.45
C THR A 118 16.45 -4.48 4.71
N ILE A 119 16.94 -4.06 5.87
CA ILE A 119 16.28 -4.27 7.18
C ILE A 119 14.96 -3.50 7.24
N ALA A 120 14.97 -2.20 6.91
CA ALA A 120 13.75 -1.40 6.92
C ALA A 120 12.77 -1.88 5.85
N GLY A 121 13.27 -2.21 4.66
CA GLY A 121 12.48 -2.74 3.56
C GLY A 121 11.73 -4.00 3.94
N LEU A 122 12.41 -4.98 4.53
CA LEU A 122 11.79 -6.21 4.99
C LEU A 122 10.74 -5.93 6.09
N HIS A 123 11.05 -5.06 7.06
CA HIS A 123 10.11 -4.67 8.11
C HIS A 123 8.81 -4.04 7.57
N PHE A 124 8.92 -3.16 6.59
CA PHE A 124 7.74 -2.57 5.94
C PHE A 124 6.93 -3.60 5.14
N LEU A 125 7.60 -4.51 4.43
CA LEU A 125 6.94 -5.62 3.72
C LEU A 125 6.22 -6.56 4.69
N GLU A 126 6.84 -6.91 5.81
CA GLU A 126 6.23 -7.75 6.85
C GLU A 126 4.98 -7.10 7.45
N LYS A 127 4.99 -5.78 7.68
CA LYS A 127 3.80 -5.05 8.13
C LYS A 127 2.66 -5.13 7.11
N ALA A 128 2.95 -5.06 5.82
CA ALA A 128 1.95 -5.20 4.77
C ALA A 128 1.45 -6.66 4.62
N ALA A 129 2.35 -7.63 4.79
CA ALA A 129 2.04 -9.06 4.73
C ALA A 129 1.19 -9.54 5.92
N ASN A 130 1.37 -8.94 7.10
CA ASN A 130 0.68 -9.32 8.33
C ASN A 130 -0.49 -8.38 8.72
N ALA A 131 -0.88 -7.47 7.83
CA ALA A 131 -2.01 -6.58 8.09
C ALA A 131 -3.34 -7.35 8.22
N PRO A 132 -4.39 -6.79 8.85
CA PRO A 132 -5.72 -7.41 8.89
C PRO A 132 -6.32 -7.68 7.49
N SER A 133 -5.88 -6.91 6.49
CA SER A 133 -6.13 -7.15 5.07
C SER A 133 -4.78 -7.18 4.36
N PRO A 134 -4.13 -8.35 4.28
CA PRO A 134 -2.79 -8.48 3.70
C PRO A 134 -2.73 -8.13 2.22
N ILE A 135 -1.55 -7.68 1.79
CA ILE A 135 -1.21 -7.56 0.37
C ILE A 135 -0.51 -8.86 -0.05
N ASN A 136 -1.08 -9.61 -1.00
CA ASN A 136 -0.54 -10.90 -1.45
C ASN A 136 0.89 -10.74 -2.00
N GLU A 137 1.14 -9.66 -2.75
CA GLU A 137 2.45 -9.31 -3.29
C GLU A 137 3.47 -9.08 -2.16
N ALA A 138 3.05 -8.54 -1.01
CA ALA A 138 3.91 -8.38 0.16
C ALA A 138 4.24 -9.73 0.82
N ILE A 139 3.26 -10.63 0.95
CA ILE A 139 3.49 -11.99 1.48
C ILE A 139 4.47 -12.74 0.59
N TYR A 140 4.23 -12.72 -0.73
CA TYR A 140 5.10 -13.34 -1.72
C TYR A 140 6.53 -12.80 -1.64
N LEU A 141 6.68 -11.47 -1.67
CA LEU A 141 8.00 -10.83 -1.68
C LEU A 141 8.77 -11.04 -0.38
N THR A 142 8.08 -10.98 0.77
CA THR A 142 8.65 -11.33 2.08
C THR A 142 9.14 -12.78 2.08
N GLY A 143 8.34 -13.71 1.54
CA GLY A 143 8.72 -15.12 1.40
C GLY A 143 9.96 -15.31 0.52
N MET A 144 9.98 -14.68 -0.66
CA MET A 144 11.11 -14.76 -1.59
C MET A 144 12.40 -14.16 -1.01
N ILE A 145 12.32 -12.99 -0.36
CA ILE A 145 13.48 -12.36 0.29
C ILE A 145 14.03 -13.29 1.38
N ASN A 146 13.18 -13.84 2.26
CA ASN A 146 13.63 -14.75 3.30
C ASN A 146 14.25 -16.03 2.73
N LEU A 147 13.62 -16.67 1.74
CA LEU A 147 14.18 -17.83 1.04
C LEU A 147 15.57 -17.53 0.45
N CYS A 148 15.72 -16.39 -0.21
CA CYS A 148 16.97 -16.03 -0.87
C CYS A 148 18.03 -15.56 0.14
N SER A 149 17.64 -15.05 1.30
CA SER A 149 18.57 -14.63 2.37
C SER A 149 19.01 -15.79 3.28
N GLY A 150 18.51 -17.01 3.05
CA GLY A 150 18.88 -18.21 3.81
C GLY A 150 17.91 -18.56 4.95
N GLU A 151 16.91 -17.71 5.20
CA GLU A 151 15.85 -17.91 6.19
C GLU A 151 14.75 -18.84 5.64
N PHE A 152 15.14 -20.07 5.27
CA PHE A 152 14.32 -20.96 4.45
C PHE A 152 12.97 -21.29 5.08
N GLU A 153 12.93 -21.57 6.38
CA GLU A 153 11.68 -21.95 7.06
C GLU A 153 10.72 -20.76 7.17
N ILE A 154 11.23 -19.55 7.40
CA ILE A 154 10.43 -18.32 7.40
C ILE A 154 9.90 -18.05 5.98
N GLY A 155 10.76 -18.20 4.97
CA GLY A 155 10.41 -18.01 3.57
C GLY A 155 9.32 -18.97 3.10
N LYS A 156 9.51 -20.28 3.32
CA LYS A 156 8.49 -21.32 3.03
C LYS A 156 7.18 -21.03 3.73
N LYS A 157 7.22 -20.69 5.02
CA LYS A 157 6.01 -20.39 5.80
C LYS A 157 5.15 -19.30 5.16
N HIS A 158 5.76 -18.24 4.61
CA HIS A 158 5.03 -17.18 3.91
C HIS A 158 4.44 -17.67 2.58
N ILE A 159 5.22 -18.37 1.77
CA ILE A 159 4.76 -18.90 0.47
C ILE A 159 3.64 -19.93 0.65
N ASP A 160 3.81 -20.87 1.58
CA ASP A 160 2.79 -21.86 1.93
C ASP A 160 1.55 -21.19 2.52
N HIS A 161 1.69 -20.13 3.31
CA HIS A 161 0.56 -19.35 3.80
C HIS A 161 -0.19 -18.68 2.65
N LEU A 162 0.50 -18.08 1.69
CA LEU A 162 -0.13 -17.51 0.50
C LEU A 162 -0.86 -18.60 -0.28
N LEU A 163 -0.21 -19.74 -0.54
CA LEU A 163 -0.78 -20.84 -1.31
C LEU A 163 -2.03 -21.44 -0.64
N ARG A 164 -2.00 -21.68 0.68
CA ARG A 164 -3.15 -22.21 1.44
C ARG A 164 -4.37 -21.30 1.40
N ASN A 165 -4.18 -19.99 1.34
CA ASN A 165 -5.27 -19.02 1.30
C ASN A 165 -5.67 -18.63 -0.14
N THR A 166 -4.93 -19.09 -1.14
CA THR A 166 -5.14 -18.75 -2.55
C THR A 166 -4.95 -19.98 -3.45
N ASN A 167 -4.05 -19.93 -4.44
CA ASN A 167 -3.66 -21.02 -5.32
C ASN A 167 -2.38 -20.64 -6.09
N GLU A 168 -1.81 -21.58 -6.85
CA GLU A 168 -0.56 -21.36 -7.61
C GLU A 168 -0.67 -20.25 -8.65
N SER A 169 -1.85 -20.06 -9.27
CA SER A 169 -2.07 -18.99 -10.25
C SER A 169 -1.91 -17.60 -9.61
N VAL A 170 -2.35 -17.43 -8.37
CA VAL A 170 -2.18 -16.16 -7.64
C VAL A 170 -0.72 -15.93 -7.26
N VAL A 171 0.03 -16.99 -6.94
CA VAL A 171 1.48 -16.89 -6.69
C VAL A 171 2.21 -16.41 -7.95
N GLU A 172 1.86 -16.94 -9.11
CA GLU A 172 2.43 -16.50 -10.39
C GLU A 172 1.99 -15.06 -10.73
N GLU A 173 0.74 -14.68 -10.46
CA GLU A 173 0.27 -13.30 -10.64
C GLU A 173 1.04 -12.32 -9.74
N CYS A 174 1.30 -12.69 -8.48
CA CYS A 174 2.12 -11.89 -7.59
C CYS A 174 3.50 -11.66 -8.20
N TRP A 175 4.12 -12.71 -8.74
CA TRP A 175 5.39 -12.60 -9.43
C TRP A 175 5.35 -11.60 -10.60
N GLU A 176 4.35 -11.66 -11.47
CA GLU A 176 4.17 -10.72 -12.58
C GLU A 176 4.01 -9.26 -12.11
N LYS A 177 3.27 -9.06 -11.02
CA LYS A 177 3.10 -7.73 -10.41
C LYS A 177 4.37 -7.21 -9.76
N ILE A 178 5.15 -8.08 -9.09
CA ILE A 178 6.46 -7.70 -8.54
C ILE A 178 7.39 -7.25 -9.66
N LYS A 179 7.48 -7.99 -10.77
CA LYS A 179 8.28 -7.55 -11.93
C LYS A 179 7.86 -6.17 -12.45
N THR A 180 6.56 -5.91 -12.48
CA THR A 180 6.03 -4.60 -12.87
C THR A 180 6.42 -3.51 -11.87
N ALA A 181 6.29 -3.78 -10.57
CA ALA A 181 6.64 -2.84 -9.50
C ALA A 181 8.15 -2.51 -9.47
N LEU A 182 8.99 -3.49 -9.83
CA LEU A 182 10.44 -3.34 -9.86
C LEU A 182 10.96 -2.72 -11.16
N HIS A 183 10.09 -2.50 -12.15
CA HIS A 183 10.49 -1.94 -13.43
C HIS A 183 11.13 -0.55 -13.27
N GLY A 184 12.35 -0.38 -13.78
CA GLY A 184 13.13 0.85 -13.70
C GLY A 184 13.94 1.02 -12.40
N ILE A 185 13.87 0.08 -11.46
CA ILE A 185 14.74 0.02 -10.28
C ILE A 185 16.00 -0.79 -10.64
N GLY A 186 17.18 -0.25 -10.36
CA GLY A 186 18.46 -0.93 -10.59
C GLY A 186 18.71 -1.99 -9.52
N ILE A 187 18.23 -3.21 -9.74
CA ILE A 187 18.38 -4.31 -8.77
C ILE A 187 19.75 -4.96 -8.94
N LEU A 188 20.51 -5.00 -7.84
CA LEU A 188 21.75 -5.77 -7.79
C LEU A 188 21.46 -7.15 -7.23
N ARG A 189 21.79 -8.17 -8.02
CA ARG A 189 21.73 -9.56 -7.56
C ARG A 189 22.81 -9.81 -6.51
N LYS A 190 22.38 -10.14 -5.30
CA LYS A 190 23.28 -10.40 -4.16
C LYS A 190 23.87 -11.79 -4.21
N GLN A 191 25.12 -11.93 -3.75
CA GLN A 191 25.79 -13.22 -3.70
C GLN A 191 25.10 -14.21 -2.75
N GLU A 192 24.53 -13.71 -1.66
CA GLU A 192 23.78 -14.51 -0.68
C GLU A 192 22.60 -15.24 -1.35
N TYR A 193 21.93 -14.62 -2.32
CA TYR A 193 20.82 -15.23 -3.05
C TYR A 193 21.28 -16.44 -3.88
N ILE A 194 22.46 -16.36 -4.50
CA ILE A 194 23.04 -17.47 -5.25
C ILE A 194 23.40 -18.61 -4.29
N ASN A 195 24.02 -18.29 -3.15
CA ASN A 195 24.39 -19.31 -2.15
C ASN A 195 23.15 -20.05 -1.62
N SER A 196 22.08 -19.31 -1.34
CA SER A 196 20.80 -19.85 -0.89
C SER A 196 20.12 -20.75 -1.94
N LEU A 197 20.22 -20.40 -3.23
CA LEU A 197 19.74 -21.27 -4.31
C LEU A 197 20.43 -22.64 -4.29
N TRP A 198 21.76 -22.65 -4.19
CA TRP A 198 22.52 -23.90 -4.12
C TRP A 198 22.14 -24.73 -2.89
N ALA A 199 21.96 -24.09 -1.74
CA ALA A 199 21.54 -24.76 -0.51
C ALA A 199 20.12 -25.36 -0.60
N MET A 200 19.22 -24.73 -1.36
CA MET A 200 17.84 -25.18 -1.57
C MET A 200 17.67 -26.13 -2.78
N MET A 201 18.77 -26.57 -3.40
CA MET A 201 18.72 -27.43 -4.57
C MET A 201 17.94 -28.73 -4.26
N PRO A 202 16.89 -29.04 -5.03
CA PRO A 202 16.05 -30.20 -4.75
C PRO A 202 16.76 -31.50 -5.13
N PRO A 203 16.27 -32.66 -4.63
CA PRO A 203 16.82 -33.96 -5.01
C PRO A 203 16.81 -34.17 -6.52
N TYR A 204 17.79 -34.93 -7.03
CA TYR A 204 18.00 -35.23 -8.45
C TYR A 204 16.79 -35.83 -9.19
N MET A 205 15.83 -36.40 -8.45
CA MET A 205 14.59 -36.92 -9.02
C MET A 205 13.62 -35.83 -9.48
N CYS A 206 13.86 -34.56 -9.11
CA CYS A 206 13.07 -33.43 -9.59
C CYS A 206 13.56 -33.00 -10.98
N ASN A 207 12.64 -32.84 -11.93
CA ASN A 207 12.98 -32.21 -13.20
C ASN A 207 13.13 -30.69 -13.00
N ILE A 208 14.34 -30.25 -12.65
CA ILE A 208 14.63 -28.84 -12.35
C ILE A 208 14.57 -27.93 -13.58
N ASN A 209 14.76 -28.48 -14.78
CA ASN A 209 14.74 -27.71 -16.03
C ASN A 209 13.32 -27.47 -16.55
N ASP A 210 12.36 -28.32 -16.17
CA ASP A 210 10.95 -28.13 -16.46
C ASP A 210 10.33 -27.13 -15.49
N MET A 211 10.40 -25.84 -15.80
CA MET A 211 9.86 -24.78 -14.93
C MET A 211 8.31 -24.75 -14.88
N LYS A 212 7.63 -25.54 -15.72
CA LYS A 212 6.16 -25.61 -15.76
C LYS A 212 5.62 -26.67 -14.81
N ASN A 213 6.25 -27.84 -14.78
CA ASN A 213 5.82 -28.92 -13.90
C ASN A 213 6.56 -28.84 -12.56
N THR A 214 5.83 -28.51 -11.50
CA THR A 214 6.37 -28.43 -10.14
C THR A 214 5.99 -29.67 -9.34
N CYS A 215 6.78 -29.99 -8.32
CA CYS A 215 6.39 -30.90 -7.25
C CYS A 215 6.68 -30.22 -5.91
N GLU A 216 6.11 -30.71 -4.82
CA GLU A 216 6.28 -30.13 -3.47
C GLU A 216 7.76 -29.94 -3.08
N LYS A 217 8.65 -30.84 -3.54
CA LYS A 217 10.08 -30.80 -3.23
C LYS A 217 10.86 -29.74 -4.01
N CYS A 218 10.40 -29.33 -5.18
CA CYS A 218 11.12 -28.37 -6.04
C CYS A 218 10.38 -27.05 -6.23
N PHE A 219 9.14 -26.92 -5.73
CA PHE A 219 8.31 -25.73 -5.90
C PHE A 219 9.01 -24.45 -5.42
N HIS A 220 9.42 -24.41 -4.15
CA HIS A 220 10.11 -23.28 -3.55
C HIS A 220 11.42 -22.94 -4.28
N TYR A 221 12.22 -23.96 -4.61
CA TYR A 221 13.46 -23.78 -5.36
C TYR A 221 13.19 -23.14 -6.74
N LYS A 222 12.18 -23.61 -7.48
CA LYS A 222 11.83 -23.05 -8.79
C LYS A 222 11.34 -21.61 -8.70
N LEU A 223 10.60 -21.26 -7.64
CA LEU A 223 10.24 -19.86 -7.36
C LEU A 223 11.48 -19.00 -7.10
N MET A 224 12.42 -19.49 -6.28
CA MET A 224 13.69 -18.80 -6.03
C MET A 224 14.47 -18.61 -7.34
N VAL A 225 14.54 -19.62 -8.21
CA VAL A 225 15.22 -19.51 -9.51
C VAL A 225 14.58 -18.40 -10.35
N LYS A 226 13.24 -18.35 -10.45
CA LYS A 226 12.55 -17.25 -11.15
C LYS A 226 12.91 -15.90 -10.55
N PHE A 227 12.90 -15.77 -9.23
CA PHE A 227 13.18 -14.52 -8.53
C PHE A 227 14.64 -14.05 -8.74
N VAL A 228 15.62 -14.92 -8.52
CA VAL A 228 17.05 -14.57 -8.54
C VAL A 228 17.61 -14.31 -9.94
N PHE A 229 17.09 -14.99 -10.96
CA PHE A 229 17.58 -14.84 -12.34
C PHE A 229 16.75 -13.87 -13.19
N MET A 230 15.69 -13.27 -12.64
CA MET A 230 14.96 -12.15 -13.28
C MET A 230 15.12 -10.81 -12.57
N MET A 231 15.69 -10.77 -11.35
CA MET A 231 16.28 -9.56 -10.78
C MET A 231 17.56 -9.20 -11.55
#